data_AF-A0A483A708-F1
#
_entry.id   AF-A0A483A708-F1
#
_cell.length_a   1.000
_cell.length_b   1.000
_cell.length_c   1.000
_cell.angle_alpha   90.00
_cell.angle_beta   90.00
_cell.angle_gamma   90.00
#
_symmetry.space_group_name_H-M   'P 1'
#
loop_
_entity.id
_entity.type
_entity.pdbx_description
1 polymer ?
#
loop_
_entity_poly.entity_id
_entity_poly.type
_entity_poly.pdbx_seq_one_letter_code
_entity_poly.pdbx_strand_id
1 'polypeptide(L)'
;MLIDAKDFFADGQTAKRKQIPILVMFSAPNCLYCELVKQEVIEPMSELEEYRDKVILRHVFYSSLKDVVDFSGQISNHSKFSFIYDANFYPALMLLDNKGNILGKKIGVTLIETYWTELDTLIAQATKQLKAVL
;
A
#
# COMPACT_ATOMS: atom_id res chain seq x y z
N MET A 1 -7.08 -5.72 -10.40
CA MET A 1 -7.82 -6.27 -9.24
C MET A 1 -6.93 -6.13 -8.02
N LEU A 2 -7.45 -5.50 -6.96
CA LEU A 2 -6.74 -5.31 -5.71
C LEU A 2 -6.62 -6.64 -4.97
N ILE A 3 -5.42 -6.96 -4.49
CA ILE A 3 -5.12 -8.24 -3.83
C ILE A 3 -4.72 -7.98 -2.38
N ASP A 4 -5.28 -8.77 -1.47
CA ASP A 4 -4.84 -8.81 -0.07
C ASP A 4 -3.36 -9.18 0.02
N ALA A 5 -2.65 -8.56 0.95
CA ALA A 5 -1.26 -8.90 1.23
C ALA A 5 -1.12 -10.37 1.65
N LYS A 6 -0.06 -11.02 1.18
CA LYS A 6 0.26 -12.42 1.51
C LYS A 6 1.73 -12.62 1.83
N ASP A 7 2.61 -11.95 1.08
CA ASP A 7 4.05 -12.10 1.23
C ASP A 7 4.78 -10.79 0.87
N PHE A 8 5.01 -9.97 1.89
CA PHE A 8 5.76 -8.73 1.75
C PHE A 8 7.27 -8.97 1.52
N PHE A 9 7.80 -10.13 1.89
CA PHE A 9 9.18 -10.49 1.55
C PHE A 9 9.34 -10.64 0.03
N ALA A 10 8.46 -11.40 -0.61
CA ALA A 10 8.43 -11.55 -2.07
C ALA A 10 8.12 -10.24 -2.80
N ASP A 11 7.16 -9.46 -2.28
CA ASP A 11 6.86 -8.13 -2.81
C ASP A 11 8.07 -7.19 -2.69
N GLY A 12 8.79 -7.22 -1.56
CA GLY A 12 10.03 -6.46 -1.35
C GLY A 12 11.11 -6.81 -2.36
N GLN A 13 11.33 -8.11 -2.63
CA GLN A 13 12.29 -8.54 -3.65
C GLN A 13 11.90 -8.04 -5.06
N THR A 14 10.61 -8.05 -5.37
CA THR A 14 10.10 -7.52 -6.64
C THR A 14 10.26 -6.00 -6.72
N ALA A 15 9.91 -5.28 -5.64
CA ALA A 15 10.08 -3.83 -5.51
C ALA A 15 11.54 -3.41 -5.71
N LYS A 16 12.48 -4.13 -5.10
CA LYS A 16 13.92 -3.92 -5.28
C LYS A 16 14.35 -4.10 -6.73
N ARG A 17 13.94 -5.20 -7.37
CA ARG A 17 14.32 -5.52 -8.77
C ARG A 17 13.75 -4.51 -9.77
N LYS A 18 12.50 -4.09 -9.57
CA LYS A 18 11.81 -3.13 -10.46
C LYS A 18 12.08 -1.67 -10.11
N GLN A 19 12.69 -1.39 -8.95
CA GLN A 19 12.88 -0.04 -8.40
C GLN A 19 11.56 0.75 -8.27
N ILE A 20 10.51 0.07 -7.80
CA ILE A 20 9.18 0.65 -7.60
C ILE A 20 8.73 0.46 -6.14
N PRO A 21 7.92 1.37 -5.59
CA PRO A 21 7.40 1.23 -4.23
C PRO A 21 6.27 0.20 -4.15
N ILE A 22 5.95 -0.19 -2.91
CA ILE A 22 4.77 -0.98 -2.56
C ILE A 22 3.75 -0.04 -1.91
N LEU A 23 2.58 0.15 -2.52
CA LEU A 23 1.47 0.87 -1.93
C LEU A 23 0.58 -0.11 -1.17
N VAL A 24 0.49 0.08 0.15
CA VAL A 24 -0.39 -0.68 1.02
C VAL A 24 -1.58 0.19 1.43
N MET A 25 -2.78 -0.24 1.07
CA MET A 25 -4.02 0.32 1.57
C MET A 25 -4.46 -0.44 2.82
N PHE A 26 -4.53 0.26 3.94
CA PHE A 26 -5.09 -0.22 5.19
C PHE A 26 -6.55 0.20 5.32
N SER A 27 -7.41 -0.74 5.71
CA SER A 27 -8.84 -0.52 5.90
C SER A 27 -9.38 -1.18 7.17
N ALA A 28 -10.61 -0.80 7.53
CA ALA A 28 -11.29 -1.15 8.76
C ALA A 28 -12.71 -1.67 8.50
N PRO A 29 -13.29 -2.51 9.40
CA PRO A 29 -14.69 -2.90 9.28
C PRO A 29 -15.59 -1.67 9.40
N ASN A 30 -16.69 -1.67 8.66
CA ASN A 30 -17.71 -0.62 8.67
C ASN A 30 -17.16 0.79 8.35
N CYS A 31 -16.16 0.87 7.47
CA CYS A 31 -15.51 2.13 7.09
C CYS A 31 -15.97 2.61 5.69
N LEU A 32 -16.93 3.53 5.65
CA LEU A 32 -17.47 4.07 4.38
C LEU A 32 -16.38 4.74 3.53
N TYR A 33 -15.47 5.48 4.14
CA TYR A 33 -14.37 6.13 3.44
C TYR A 33 -13.35 5.14 2.86
N CYS A 34 -13.20 3.98 3.48
CA CYS A 34 -12.35 2.91 2.98
C CYS A 34 -12.95 2.33 1.70
N GLU A 35 -14.25 2.03 1.70
CA GLU A 35 -14.94 1.55 0.51
C GLU A 35 -14.90 2.60 -0.62
N LEU A 36 -15.12 3.88 -0.30
CA LEU A 36 -15.03 4.97 -1.28
C LEU A 36 -13.65 5.02 -1.96
N VAL A 37 -12.56 5.08 -1.19
CA VAL A 37 -11.20 5.14 -1.75
C VAL A 37 -10.85 3.85 -2.50
N LYS A 38 -11.30 2.70 -1.99
CA LYS A 38 -11.04 1.41 -2.62
C LYS A 38 -11.69 1.33 -4.01
N GLN A 39 -12.97 1.63 -4.11
CA GLN A 39 -13.76 1.49 -5.34
C GLN A 39 -13.43 2.56 -6.38
N GLU A 40 -13.29 3.82 -5.94
CA GLU A 40 -13.11 4.94 -6.88
C GLU A 40 -11.65 5.12 -7.32
N VAL A 41 -10.68 4.59 -6.55
CA VAL A 41 -9.25 4.84 -6.81
C VAL A 41 -8.45 3.55 -6.89
N ILE A 42 -8.41 2.76 -5.82
CA ILE A 42 -7.39 1.70 -5.70
C ILE A 42 -7.71 0.49 -6.58
N GLU A 43 -8.97 0.08 -6.69
CA GLU A 43 -9.39 -1.00 -7.58
C GLU A 43 -9.16 -0.64 -9.05
N PRO A 44 -9.63 0.51 -9.58
CA PRO A 44 -9.34 0.90 -10.95
C PRO A 44 -7.82 1.03 -11.21
N MET A 45 -7.07 1.66 -10.29
CA MET A 45 -5.61 1.77 -10.40
C MET A 45 -4.93 0.40 -10.48
N SER A 46 -5.43 -0.61 -9.77
CA SER A 46 -4.91 -1.99 -9.81
C SER A 46 -5.20 -2.75 -11.10
N GLU A 47 -6.10 -2.25 -11.94
CA GLU A 47 -6.51 -2.88 -13.19
C GLU A 47 -5.81 -2.28 -14.39
N LEU A 48 -5.44 -1.00 -14.31
CA LEU A 48 -4.72 -0.28 -15.34
C LEU A 48 -3.30 -0.81 -15.52
N GLU A 49 -2.95 -1.12 -16.77
CA GLU A 49 -1.63 -1.66 -17.12
C GLU A 49 -0.50 -0.69 -16.80
N GLU A 50 -0.75 0.61 -16.91
CA GLU A 50 0.25 1.65 -16.62
C GLU A 50 0.78 1.60 -15.18
N TYR A 51 0.01 1.06 -14.23
CA TYR A 51 0.42 0.98 -12.82
C TYR A 51 1.17 -0.32 -12.48
N ARG A 52 1.12 -1.35 -13.33
CA ARG A 52 1.79 -2.65 -13.10
C ARG A 52 3.31 -2.53 -12.98
N ASP A 53 3.88 -1.52 -13.63
CA ASP A 53 5.31 -1.22 -13.59
C ASP A 53 5.64 0.09 -12.85
N LYS A 54 4.65 0.72 -12.20
CA LYS A 54 4.85 1.92 -11.36
C LYS A 54 4.80 1.60 -9.86
N VAL A 55 3.98 0.64 -9.44
CA VAL A 55 3.73 0.37 -8.01
C VAL A 55 3.20 -1.05 -7.80
N ILE A 56 3.55 -1.67 -6.67
CA ILE A 56 2.92 -2.91 -6.21
C ILE A 56 1.77 -2.56 -5.26
N LEU A 57 0.54 -2.95 -5.59
CA LEU A 57 -0.66 -2.61 -4.80
C LEU A 57 -1.06 -3.78 -3.89
N ARG A 58 -1.18 -3.52 -2.59
CA ARG A 58 -1.64 -4.50 -1.60
C ARG A 58 -2.68 -3.92 -0.67
N HIS A 59 -3.57 -4.79 -0.21
CA HIS A 59 -4.60 -4.45 0.76
C HIS A 59 -4.37 -5.17 2.09
N VAL A 60 -4.51 -4.44 3.19
CA VAL A 60 -4.43 -4.96 4.55
C VAL A 60 -5.69 -4.53 5.33
N PHE A 61 -6.56 -5.50 5.59
CA PHE A 61 -7.68 -5.31 6.51
C PHE A 61 -7.23 -5.43 7.98
N TYR A 62 -7.26 -4.34 8.77
CA TYR A 62 -6.54 -4.26 10.04
C TYR A 62 -6.95 -5.30 11.11
N SER A 63 -8.18 -5.80 11.08
CA SER A 63 -8.67 -6.77 12.08
C SER A 63 -8.61 -8.22 11.58
N SER A 64 -8.09 -8.44 10.37
CA SER A 64 -8.00 -9.76 9.77
C SER A 64 -6.91 -10.62 10.41
N LEU A 65 -7.23 -11.89 10.64
CA LEU A 65 -6.29 -12.93 11.04
C LEU A 65 -5.69 -13.68 9.84
N LYS A 66 -5.92 -13.21 8.60
CA LYS A 66 -5.25 -13.77 7.42
C LYS A 66 -3.74 -13.63 7.58
N ASP A 67 -3.04 -14.74 7.36
CA ASP A 67 -1.59 -14.81 7.45
C ASP A 67 -0.93 -13.93 6.39
N VAL A 68 0.18 -13.32 6.78
CA VAL A 68 1.06 -12.57 5.88
C VAL A 68 2.50 -12.84 6.28
N VAL A 69 3.38 -13.02 5.30
CA VAL A 69 4.82 -13.01 5.53
C VAL A 69 5.28 -11.55 5.52
N ASP A 70 5.94 -11.09 6.58
CA ASP A 70 6.44 -9.72 6.67
C ASP A 70 7.72 -9.50 5.84
N PHE A 71 8.24 -8.27 5.82
CA PHE A 71 9.45 -7.91 5.08
C PHE A 71 10.73 -8.62 5.57
N SER A 72 10.71 -9.23 6.75
CA SER A 72 11.82 -10.03 7.30
C SER A 72 11.69 -11.53 6.98
N GLY A 73 10.61 -11.95 6.33
CA GLY A 73 10.31 -13.36 6.06
C GLY A 73 9.62 -14.08 7.21
N GLN A 74 9.18 -13.37 8.25
CA GLN A 74 8.50 -13.97 9.40
C GLN A 74 6.98 -14.03 9.16
N ILE A 75 6.36 -15.10 9.65
CA ILE A 75 4.91 -15.25 9.62
C ILE A 75 4.27 -14.29 10.62
N SER A 76 3.31 -13.52 10.13
CA SER A 76 2.48 -12.59 10.88
C SER A 76 1.03 -12.74 10.41
N ASN A 77 0.18 -11.78 10.73
CA ASN A 77 -1.13 -11.62 10.13
C ASN A 77 -1.40 -10.14 9.86
N HIS A 78 -2.46 -9.86 9.11
CA HIS A 78 -2.84 -8.49 8.77
C HIS A 78 -2.97 -7.58 10.01
N SER A 79 -3.51 -8.10 11.11
CA SER A 79 -3.70 -7.31 12.33
C SER A 79 -2.39 -6.88 12.99
N LYS A 80 -1.47 -7.82 13.20
CA LYS A 80 -0.14 -7.53 13.72
C LYS A 80 0.64 -6.62 12.78
N PHE A 81 0.56 -6.87 11.47
CA PHE A 81 1.21 -6.04 10.47
C PHE A 81 0.67 -4.59 10.53
N SER A 82 -0.65 -4.40 10.54
CA SER A 82 -1.27 -3.07 10.64
C SER A 82 -0.88 -2.32 11.91
N PHE A 83 -0.71 -3.03 13.03
CA PHE A 83 -0.27 -2.43 14.29
C PHE A 83 1.17 -1.90 14.22
N ILE A 84 2.09 -2.63 13.58
CA ILE A 84 3.49 -2.21 13.42
C ILE A 84 3.62 -0.89 12.65
N TYR A 85 2.71 -0.65 11.70
CA TYR A 85 2.69 0.56 10.88
C TYR A 85 1.93 1.74 11.51
N ASP A 86 1.45 1.60 12.75
CA ASP A 86 0.68 2.64 13.46
C ASP A 86 -0.52 3.17 12.65
N ALA A 87 -1.16 2.29 11.88
CA ALA A 87 -2.33 2.63 11.08
C ALA A 87 -3.56 2.73 11.99
N ASN A 88 -3.73 3.87 12.67
CA ASN A 88 -4.84 4.13 13.62
C ASN A 88 -6.01 4.91 13.01
N PHE A 89 -5.85 5.40 11.77
CA PHE A 89 -6.88 6.14 11.03
C PHE A 89 -7.07 5.49 9.66
N TYR A 90 -8.31 5.42 9.17
CA TYR A 90 -8.63 4.68 7.96
C TYR A 90 -9.49 5.51 6.97
N PRO A 91 -9.29 5.34 5.65
CA PRO A 91 -8.23 4.54 5.04
C PRO A 91 -6.84 5.17 5.27
N ALA A 92 -5.82 4.34 5.39
CA ALA A 92 -4.43 4.78 5.41
C ALA A 92 -3.69 4.13 4.25
N LEU A 93 -2.97 4.92 3.47
CA LEU A 93 -2.19 4.48 2.33
C LEU A 93 -0.74 4.77 2.61
N MET A 94 0.10 3.74 2.55
CA MET A 94 1.53 3.86 2.81
C MET A 94 2.32 3.35 1.62
N LEU A 95 3.26 4.16 1.15
CA LEU A 95 4.28 3.70 0.21
C LEU A 95 5.47 3.20 0.99
N LEU A 96 5.82 1.95 0.74
CA LEU A 96 6.89 1.23 1.40
C LEU A 96 8.02 0.93 0.41
N ASP A 97 9.25 0.94 0.91
CA ASP A 97 10.40 0.43 0.17
C ASP A 97 10.49 -1.11 0.22
N ASN A 98 11.55 -1.67 -0.34
CA ASN A 98 11.77 -3.12 -0.39
C ASN A 98 12.06 -3.78 0.97
N LYS A 99 12.19 -3.01 2.04
CA LYS A 99 12.43 -3.46 3.41
C LYS A 99 11.27 -3.09 4.34
N GLY A 100 10.21 -2.47 3.81
CA GLY A 100 9.06 -2.03 4.59
C GLY A 100 9.20 -0.65 5.22
N ASN A 101 10.22 0.15 4.89
CA ASN A 101 10.32 1.53 5.38
C ASN A 101 9.33 2.44 4.67
N ILE A 102 8.74 3.38 5.39
CA ILE A 102 7.75 4.31 4.85
C ILE A 102 8.45 5.41 4.03
N LEU A 103 8.10 5.52 2.75
CA LEU A 103 8.54 6.55 1.81
C LEU A 103 7.55 7.72 1.71
N GLY A 104 6.29 7.46 2.08
CA GLY A 104 5.21 8.45 2.05
C GLY A 104 3.91 7.85 2.58
N LYS A 105 3.02 8.72 3.06
CA LYS A 105 1.70 8.31 3.57
C LYS A 105 0.61 9.28 3.16
N LYS A 106 -0.59 8.74 2.98
CA LYS A 106 -1.83 9.49 2.81
C LYS A 106 -2.88 8.91 3.74
N ILE A 107 -3.40 9.73 4.64
CA ILE A 107 -4.36 9.32 5.67
C ILE A 107 -5.70 9.99 5.40
N GLY A 108 -6.77 9.20 5.45
CA GLY A 108 -8.12 9.64 5.16
C GLY A 108 -8.33 10.05 3.70
N VAL A 109 -9.49 10.65 3.45
CA VAL A 109 -9.89 11.24 2.16
C VAL A 109 -10.60 12.55 2.45
N THR A 110 -10.08 13.64 1.89
CA THR A 110 -10.69 14.97 2.01
C THR A 110 -11.62 15.25 0.83
N LEU A 111 -11.12 15.01 -0.38
CA LEU A 111 -11.84 15.18 -1.63
C LEU A 111 -11.48 14.00 -2.53
N ILE A 112 -12.48 13.26 -3.01
CA ILE A 112 -12.24 12.02 -3.75
C ILE A 112 -11.73 12.30 -5.16
N GLU A 113 -12.18 13.41 -5.74
CA GLU A 113 -11.88 13.88 -7.09
C GLU A 113 -10.39 14.21 -7.28
N THR A 114 -9.69 14.63 -6.23
CA THR A 114 -8.25 14.91 -6.27
C THR A 114 -7.39 13.74 -5.82
N TYR A 115 -8.01 12.70 -5.25
CA TYR A 115 -7.30 11.63 -4.55
C TYR A 115 -6.36 10.85 -5.46
N TRP A 116 -6.79 10.57 -6.70
CA TRP A 116 -5.98 9.89 -7.71
C TRP A 116 -4.67 10.64 -7.98
N THR A 117 -4.77 11.93 -8.30
CA THR A 117 -3.63 12.79 -8.64
C THR A 117 -2.68 12.94 -7.45
N GLU A 118 -3.23 13.08 -6.25
CA GLU A 118 -2.45 13.14 -5.01
C GLU A 118 -1.67 11.84 -4.77
N LEU A 119 -2.31 10.69 -5.02
CA LEU A 119 -1.69 9.39 -4.88
C LEU A 119 -0.64 9.12 -5.96
N ASP A 120 -0.90 9.50 -7.21
CA ASP A 120 0.06 9.39 -8.32
C ASP A 120 1.31 10.24 -8.06
N THR A 121 1.12 11.46 -7.53
CA THR A 121 2.20 12.34 -7.09
C THR A 121 3.03 11.68 -5.97
N LEU A 122 2.36 11.06 -4.99
CA LEU A 122 3.02 10.37 -3.89
C LEU A 122 3.84 9.15 -4.39
N ILE A 123 3.31 8.38 -5.35
CA ILE A 123 4.01 7.26 -6.01
C ILE A 123 5.26 7.76 -6.74
N ALA A 124 5.17 8.86 -7.49
CA ALA A 124 6.30 9.44 -8.19
C ALA A 124 7.40 9.92 -7.21
N GLN A 125 7.01 10.53 -6.10
CA GLN A 125 7.94 10.96 -5.04
C GLN A 125 8.65 9.77 -4.39
N ALA A 126 7.93 8.72 -4.01
CA ALA A 126 8.52 7.52 -3.42
C ALA A 126 9.47 6.81 -4.40
N THR A 127 9.10 6.74 -5.68
CA THR A 127 9.96 6.18 -6.74
C THR A 127 11.26 6.97 -6.87
N LYS A 128 11.20 8.30 -6.78
CA LYS A 128 12.41 9.15 -6.78
C LYS A 128 13.29 8.89 -5.56
N GLN A 129 12.70 8.74 -4.37
CA GLN A 129 13.44 8.42 -3.14
C GLN A 129 14.18 7.07 -3.26
N LEU A 130 13.52 6.02 -3.78
CA LEU A 130 14.14 4.71 -4.00
C LEU A 130 15.37 4.78 -4.89
N LYS A 131 15.33 5.60 -5.94
CA LYS A 131 16.42 5.75 -6.91
C LYS A 131 17.58 6.61 -6.41
N ALA A 132 17.36 7.44 -5.39
CA ALA A 132 18.39 8.31 -4.82
C ALA A 132 19.30 7.61 -3.79
N VAL A 133 18.93 6.41 -3.34
CA VAL A 133 19.67 5.61 -2.33
C VAL A 133 20.58 4.56 -2.98
N LEU A 134 20.57 4.46 -4.31
CA LEU A 134 21.43 3.60 -5.12
C LEU A 134 22.64 4.37 -5.64
#